data_AF-A0A8H7FXJ7-F1
#
_entry.id   AF-A0A8H7FXJ7-F1
#
_cell.length_a   1.000
_cell.length_b   1.000
_cell.length_c   1.000
_cell.angle_alpha   90.00
_cell.angle_beta   90.00
_cell.angle_gamma   90.00
#
_symmetry.space_group_name_H-M   'P 1'
#
loop_
_entity.id
_entity.type
_entity.pdbx_description
1 polymer ?
#
loop_
_entity_poly.entity_id
_entity_poly.type
_entity_poly.pdbx_seq_one_letter_code
_entity_poly.pdbx_strand_id
1 'polypeptide(L)'
;MCVGFSFNEQIRAHPAAALSAACASVSSSMSRSGLTPSPFRLQRVDRRKEAAQREAAAQTEEDTNQRNTGGGRLASASSSRRDLQVSGTARMGRFEMLQWAREKWKLFRAAIAIQKIPFKRPIFNPLDVDLDNVKILIDEVVLAAAEHVDNALQNSSKARLLRGRKHKNGDGVPEHRALALRPYLLVPAPKHRKALAALLLADHALAEVRLRYQERRQPPVPREWRLCRLCGDEIEEPLHALFACTNSPTLVALRASFWDKCGTGAAAYHGLAPLETLHQLLLDENMVNAFAKFCYLVLELYDKFPMFVPAAGWLRGVLAEPADRRLHSLDIML
;
A
#
# COMPACT_ATOMS: atom_id res chain seq x y z
N MET A 1 26.35 26.21 -53.73
CA MET A 1 26.11 27.64 -53.47
C MET A 1 24.82 27.75 -52.67
N CYS A 2 24.87 28.42 -51.50
CA CYS A 2 23.80 28.95 -50.62
C CYS A 2 22.44 28.22 -50.57
N VAL A 3 21.87 27.83 -49.42
CA VAL A 3 21.28 28.65 -48.33
C VAL A 3 21.21 27.75 -47.07
N GLY A 4 21.44 28.10 -45.80
CA GLY A 4 21.53 29.39 -45.11
C GLY A 4 20.29 29.65 -44.26
N PHE A 5 20.23 29.18 -43.00
CA PHE A 5 19.35 29.76 -41.97
C PHE A 5 19.93 29.60 -40.57
N SER A 6 20.38 30.73 -40.03
CA SER A 6 20.70 30.97 -38.62
C SER A 6 19.41 31.14 -37.81
N PHE A 7 19.41 30.69 -36.56
CA PHE A 7 18.48 31.20 -35.56
C PHE A 7 19.28 31.78 -34.39
N ASN A 8 19.05 33.06 -34.14
CA ASN A 8 19.78 33.89 -33.20
C ASN A 8 19.02 34.00 -31.87
N GLU A 9 19.86 34.08 -30.86
CA GLU A 9 19.72 34.42 -29.44
C GLU A 9 18.88 35.67 -29.15
N GLN A 10 18.06 35.65 -28.08
CA GLN A 10 17.70 36.84 -27.28
C GLN A 10 16.84 36.48 -26.05
N ILE A 11 17.44 36.35 -24.87
CA ILE A 11 16.79 36.70 -23.59
C ILE A 11 17.83 37.36 -22.67
N ARG A 12 17.63 38.65 -22.36
CA ARG A 12 18.28 39.37 -21.26
C ARG A 12 17.21 40.00 -20.36
N ALA A 13 17.43 39.79 -19.05
CA ALA A 13 17.25 40.71 -17.93
C ALA A 13 15.85 41.22 -17.48
N HIS A 14 15.56 40.88 -16.21
CA HIS A 14 14.72 41.52 -15.18
C HIS A 14 14.83 43.06 -15.08
N PRO A 15 13.86 43.80 -14.46
CA PRO A 15 13.78 43.92 -12.98
C PRO A 15 12.37 44.05 -12.35
N ALA A 16 12.39 43.97 -11.02
CA ALA A 16 11.32 44.09 -10.05
C ALA A 16 10.63 45.46 -9.99
N ALA A 17 9.35 45.49 -9.63
CA ALA A 17 8.67 46.43 -8.72
C ALA A 17 7.16 46.52 -9.03
N ALA A 18 6.30 45.98 -8.16
CA ALA A 18 4.93 46.44 -7.95
C ALA A 18 4.31 45.74 -6.72
N LEU A 19 4.72 46.17 -5.53
CA LEU A 19 3.98 46.01 -4.28
C LEU A 19 3.31 47.35 -3.99
N SER A 20 1.98 47.44 -4.12
CA SER A 20 1.09 48.31 -3.35
C SER A 20 -0.31 48.34 -3.99
N ALA A 21 -1.33 48.41 -3.13
CA ALA A 21 -2.72 48.80 -3.42
C ALA A 21 -3.67 47.75 -4.02
N ALA A 22 -4.31 46.97 -3.13
CA ALA A 22 -5.74 46.67 -3.21
C ALA A 22 -6.25 46.10 -1.87
N CYS A 23 -6.26 46.94 -0.83
CA CYS A 23 -7.00 46.71 0.42
C CYS A 23 -8.09 47.78 0.50
N ALA A 24 -9.27 47.52 -0.06
CA ALA A 24 -10.55 48.16 0.27
C ALA A 24 -11.64 47.66 -0.70
N SER A 25 -12.84 47.41 -0.17
CA SER A 25 -14.05 46.86 -0.82
C SER A 25 -13.92 45.36 -1.15
N VAL A 26 -14.66 44.45 -0.54
CA VAL A 26 -16.12 44.40 -0.47
C VAL A 26 -16.56 43.77 0.86
N SER A 27 -17.07 44.61 1.76
CA SER A 27 -18.04 44.21 2.78
C SER A 27 -19.43 44.44 2.19
N SER A 28 -20.07 43.40 1.65
CA SER A 28 -21.53 43.27 1.51
C SER A 28 -21.90 41.99 0.73
N SER A 29 -22.04 40.87 1.43
CA SER A 29 -22.95 39.76 1.05
C SER A 29 -22.98 38.65 2.11
N MET A 30 -23.19 38.99 3.39
CA MET A 30 -23.68 38.01 4.36
C MET A 30 -25.19 38.12 4.47
N SER A 31 -25.92 37.23 3.78
CA SER A 31 -27.26 36.79 4.15
C SER A 31 -27.74 35.65 3.24
N ARG A 32 -28.20 34.57 3.87
CA ARG A 32 -28.95 33.41 3.32
C ARG A 32 -28.12 32.23 2.79
N SER A 33 -27.72 31.38 3.72
CA SER A 33 -28.00 29.93 3.58
C SER A 33 -28.30 29.35 4.96
N GLY A 34 -29.59 29.18 5.24
CA GLY A 34 -30.07 28.38 6.36
C GLY A 34 -29.84 26.91 6.02
N LEU A 35 -28.85 26.29 6.64
CA LEU A 35 -28.73 24.84 6.71
C LEU A 35 -28.64 24.48 8.20
N THR A 36 -29.76 23.99 8.71
CA THR A 36 -29.83 23.35 10.02
C THR A 36 -28.93 22.11 10.00
N PRO A 37 -28.12 21.86 11.05
CA PRO A 37 -27.31 20.66 11.13
C PRO A 37 -28.23 19.43 11.23
N SER A 38 -27.97 18.44 10.37
CA SER A 38 -28.70 17.17 10.33
C SER A 38 -28.67 16.47 11.71
N PRO A 39 -29.83 16.01 12.23
CA PRO A 39 -29.95 15.39 13.56
C PRO A 39 -29.16 14.08 13.73
N PHE A 40 -28.64 13.50 12.65
CA PHE A 40 -27.81 12.29 12.70
C PHE A 40 -26.37 12.53 13.18
N ARG A 41 -25.84 13.77 13.10
CA ARG A 41 -24.46 14.05 13.48
C ARG A 41 -24.27 14.25 14.99
N LEU A 42 -25.31 14.68 15.69
CA LEU A 42 -25.30 14.83 17.15
C LEU A 42 -25.40 13.47 17.87
N GLN A 43 -26.23 12.54 17.38
CA GLN A 43 -26.38 11.20 17.99
C GLN A 43 -25.11 10.33 17.99
N ARG A 44 -24.15 10.57 17.09
CA ARG A 44 -22.87 9.81 17.05
C ARG A 44 -21.84 10.30 18.07
N VAL A 45 -21.88 11.58 18.43
CA VAL A 45 -20.94 12.15 19.41
C VAL A 45 -21.34 11.71 20.83
N ASP A 46 -22.65 11.65 21.10
CA ASP A 46 -23.16 11.25 22.42
C ASP A 46 -22.90 9.76 22.72
N ARG A 47 -23.07 8.87 21.73
CA ARG A 47 -22.76 7.43 21.92
C ARG A 47 -21.28 7.13 22.17
N ARG A 48 -20.36 7.96 21.66
CA ARG A 48 -18.92 7.80 21.94
C ARG A 48 -18.57 8.23 23.36
N LYS A 49 -19.23 9.25 23.90
CA LYS A 49 -19.06 9.69 25.29
C LYS A 49 -19.63 8.66 26.27
N GLU A 50 -20.79 8.08 25.97
CA GLU A 50 -21.39 7.01 26.80
C GLU A 50 -20.56 5.73 26.81
N ALA A 51 -19.98 5.33 25.67
CA ALA A 51 -19.09 4.17 25.60
C ALA A 51 -17.81 4.37 26.43
N ALA A 52 -17.17 5.54 26.32
CA ALA A 52 -15.98 5.87 27.10
C ALA A 52 -16.25 5.93 28.61
N GLN A 53 -17.43 6.41 29.02
CA GLN A 53 -17.83 6.42 30.43
C GLN A 53 -18.08 5.01 30.99
N ARG A 54 -18.62 4.09 30.20
CA ARG A 54 -18.82 2.69 30.62
C ARG A 54 -17.51 1.94 30.77
N GLU A 55 -16.55 2.20 29.90
CA GLU A 55 -15.22 1.58 29.93
C GLU A 55 -14.40 2.07 31.14
N ALA A 56 -14.48 3.37 31.46
CA ALA A 56 -13.88 3.93 32.67
C ALA A 56 -14.51 3.37 33.97
N ALA A 57 -15.83 3.14 33.99
CA ALA A 57 -16.51 2.55 35.14
C ALA A 57 -16.12 1.08 35.37
N ALA A 58 -15.93 0.30 34.30
CA ALA A 58 -15.51 -1.10 34.39
C ALA A 58 -14.08 -1.22 34.95
N GLN A 59 -13.17 -0.33 34.57
CA GLN A 59 -11.79 -0.32 35.10
C GLN A 59 -11.73 0.02 36.60
N THR A 60 -12.62 0.89 37.09
CA THR A 60 -12.68 1.20 38.53
C THR A 60 -13.20 0.05 39.40
N GLU A 61 -14.05 -0.83 38.86
CA GLU A 61 -14.52 -2.04 39.59
C GLU A 61 -13.44 -3.13 39.67
N GLU A 62 -12.58 -3.24 38.65
CA GLU A 62 -11.51 -4.24 38.63
C GLU A 62 -10.39 -3.92 39.63
N ASP A 63 -10.02 -2.63 39.75
CA ASP A 63 -9.03 -2.15 40.71
C ASP A 63 -9.51 -2.25 42.18
N THR A 64 -10.81 -2.12 42.42
CA THR A 64 -11.37 -2.31 43.78
C THR A 64 -11.39 -3.78 44.20
N ASN A 65 -11.54 -4.71 43.24
CA ASN A 65 -11.55 -6.14 43.54
C ASN A 65 -10.12 -6.69 43.81
N GLN A 66 -9.09 -6.11 43.19
CA GLN A 66 -7.70 -6.50 43.44
C GLN A 66 -7.18 -6.05 44.82
N ARG A 67 -7.74 -4.99 45.42
CA ARG A 67 -7.35 -4.55 46.77
C ARG A 67 -7.85 -5.45 47.91
N ASN A 68 -8.88 -6.27 47.69
CA ASN A 68 -9.52 -7.04 48.76
C ASN A 68 -8.94 -8.46 48.98
N THR A 69 -7.94 -8.90 48.21
CA THR A 69 -7.38 -10.26 48.32
C THR A 69 -5.99 -10.33 48.98
N GLY A 70 -5.42 -9.20 49.41
CA GLY A 70 -4.08 -9.13 49.99
C GLY A 70 -4.05 -9.14 51.52
N GLY A 71 -4.31 -10.28 52.16
CA GLY A 71 -4.17 -10.40 53.62
C GLY A 71 -3.83 -11.82 54.07
N GLY A 72 -2.53 -12.14 54.22
CA GLY A 72 -2.15 -13.45 54.76
C GLY A 72 -0.66 -13.79 54.84
N ARG A 73 -0.04 -13.37 55.95
CA ARG A 73 1.02 -14.06 56.72
C ARG A 73 2.50 -13.98 56.29
N LEU A 74 3.29 -13.50 57.25
CA LEU A 74 4.75 -13.56 57.35
C LEU A 74 5.22 -14.78 58.16
N ALA A 75 6.39 -15.29 57.74
CA ALA A 75 7.48 -15.93 58.53
C ALA A 75 7.15 -17.26 59.25
N SER A 76 7.98 -18.32 59.21
CA SER A 76 9.45 -18.35 59.29
C SER A 76 9.96 -19.79 59.08
N ALA A 77 11.28 -19.90 58.90
CA ALA A 77 12.18 -21.01 59.26
C ALA A 77 12.87 -21.78 58.13
N SER A 78 14.20 -21.65 58.21
CA SER A 78 15.32 -22.35 57.59
C SER A 78 15.25 -23.87 57.62
N SER A 79 15.72 -24.53 56.56
CA SER A 79 16.71 -25.61 56.67
C SER A 79 17.26 -26.03 55.31
N SER A 80 18.59 -26.14 55.26
CA SER A 80 19.40 -26.68 54.19
C SER A 80 19.16 -28.18 54.01
N ARG A 81 18.70 -28.61 52.83
CA ARG A 81 18.86 -29.99 52.34
C ARG A 81 19.06 -29.98 50.84
N ARG A 82 20.26 -30.39 50.42
CA ARG A 82 20.53 -30.87 49.07
C ARG A 82 19.87 -32.23 48.93
N ASP A 83 18.68 -32.27 48.36
CA ASP A 83 18.05 -33.50 47.90
C ASP A 83 18.05 -33.51 46.36
N LEU A 84 18.57 -34.62 45.83
CA LEU A 84 18.70 -34.89 44.41
C LEU A 84 17.36 -34.68 43.69
N GLN A 85 17.36 -33.84 42.64
CA GLN A 85 16.31 -33.81 41.62
C GLN A 85 16.32 -35.14 40.84
N VAL A 86 15.60 -36.13 41.35
CA VAL A 86 15.24 -37.34 40.61
C VAL A 86 13.72 -37.43 40.56
N SER A 87 13.18 -37.41 39.34
CA SER A 87 11.82 -37.85 38.96
C SER A 87 10.60 -37.10 39.54
N GLY A 88 10.36 -35.89 39.04
CA GLY A 88 9.08 -35.18 39.17
C GLY A 88 7.99 -35.64 38.18
N THR A 89 7.92 -36.93 37.82
CA THR A 89 6.79 -37.52 37.07
C THR A 89 5.83 -38.27 38.00
N ALA A 90 5.69 -37.77 39.24
CA ALA A 90 4.79 -38.34 40.23
C ALA A 90 3.35 -37.88 39.96
N ARG A 91 2.50 -38.80 39.50
CA ARG A 91 1.02 -38.73 39.46
C ARG A 91 0.44 -37.36 39.05
N MET A 92 0.67 -36.96 37.81
CA MET A 92 -0.22 -35.96 37.19
C MET A 92 -1.65 -36.53 37.15
N GLY A 93 -2.61 -35.80 37.71
CA GLY A 93 -4.01 -36.19 37.62
C GLY A 93 -4.45 -36.27 36.15
N ARG A 94 -5.44 -37.12 35.83
CA ARG A 94 -5.96 -37.26 34.46
C ARG A 94 -6.33 -35.91 33.82
N PHE A 95 -6.76 -34.95 34.64
CA PHE A 95 -7.07 -33.58 34.20
C PHE A 95 -5.82 -32.76 33.83
N GLU A 96 -4.78 -32.79 34.66
CA GLU A 96 -3.51 -32.09 34.41
C GLU A 96 -2.78 -32.66 33.19
N MET A 97 -2.84 -33.98 32.99
CA MET A 97 -2.29 -34.65 31.81
C MET A 97 -2.98 -34.19 30.51
N LEU A 98 -4.31 -34.01 30.54
CA LEU A 98 -5.06 -33.51 29.39
C LEU A 98 -4.73 -32.03 29.10
N GLN A 99 -4.55 -31.20 30.11
CA GLN A 99 -4.11 -29.82 29.93
C GLN A 99 -2.69 -29.75 29.36
N TRP A 100 -1.76 -30.51 29.92
CA TRP A 100 -0.39 -30.62 29.42
C TRP A 100 -0.34 -31.08 27.95
N ALA A 101 -1.12 -32.11 27.60
CA ALA A 101 -1.21 -32.60 26.23
C ALA A 101 -1.79 -31.55 25.27
N ARG A 102 -2.81 -30.79 25.70
CA ARG A 102 -3.37 -29.68 24.91
C ARG A 102 -2.35 -28.58 24.65
N GLU A 103 -1.59 -28.15 25.66
CA GLU A 103 -0.55 -27.13 25.49
C GLU A 103 0.58 -27.62 24.58
N LYS A 104 1.07 -28.85 24.77
CA LYS A 104 2.09 -29.44 23.88
C LYS A 104 1.59 -29.57 22.44
N TRP A 105 0.31 -29.88 22.25
CA TRP A 105 -0.28 -29.96 20.92
C TRP A 105 -0.35 -28.59 20.22
N LYS A 106 -0.57 -27.49 20.95
CA LYS A 106 -0.48 -26.13 20.38
C LYS A 106 0.92 -25.82 19.84
N LEU A 107 1.96 -26.15 20.60
CA LEU A 107 3.35 -25.96 20.19
C LEU A 107 3.71 -26.79 18.94
N PHE A 108 3.22 -28.03 18.88
CA PHE A 108 3.39 -28.87 17.69
C PHE A 108 2.71 -28.28 16.45
N ARG A 109 1.49 -27.72 16.60
CA ARG A 109 0.81 -27.03 15.49
C ARG A 109 1.55 -25.78 15.05
N ALA A 110 2.12 -25.02 15.98
CA ALA A 110 2.96 -23.86 15.65
C ALA A 110 4.21 -24.27 14.85
N ALA A 111 4.90 -25.34 15.26
CA ALA A 111 6.04 -25.89 14.51
C ALA A 111 5.65 -26.30 13.08
N ILE A 112 4.52 -27.00 12.92
CA ILE A 112 4.00 -27.37 11.59
C ILE A 112 3.69 -26.13 10.75
N ALA A 113 3.08 -25.10 11.36
CA ALA A 113 2.76 -23.86 10.66
C ALA A 113 4.03 -23.15 10.17
N ILE A 114 5.06 -23.05 11.03
CA ILE A 114 6.36 -22.45 10.69
C ILE A 114 7.04 -23.23 9.56
N GLN A 115 6.97 -24.56 9.56
CA GLN A 115 7.51 -25.39 8.48
C GLN A 115 6.82 -25.18 7.13
N LYS A 116 5.56 -24.74 7.13
CA LYS A 116 4.77 -24.48 5.91
C LYS A 116 4.93 -23.06 5.36
N ILE A 117 5.70 -22.21 6.04
CA ILE A 117 5.95 -20.85 5.58
C ILE A 117 6.77 -20.89 4.25
N PRO A 118 6.36 -20.13 3.21
CA PRO A 118 6.99 -20.16 1.89
C PRO A 118 8.30 -19.34 1.79
N PHE A 119 8.78 -18.79 2.90
CA PHE A 119 9.99 -17.97 2.99
C PHE A 119 10.94 -18.46 4.07
N LYS A 120 12.07 -17.75 4.26
CA LYS A 120 13.12 -18.11 5.22
C LYS A 120 12.49 -18.45 6.58
N ARG A 121 12.72 -19.69 7.00
CA ARG A 121 12.10 -20.24 8.21
C ARG A 121 12.94 -19.85 9.42
N PRO A 122 12.33 -19.29 10.47
CA PRO A 122 13.02 -19.12 11.74
C PRO A 122 13.30 -20.49 12.36
N ILE A 123 14.35 -20.56 13.16
CA ILE A 123 14.74 -21.77 13.88
C ILE A 123 13.86 -21.85 15.13
N PHE A 124 12.99 -22.87 15.20
CA PHE A 124 12.10 -23.08 16.33
C PHE A 124 12.34 -24.45 16.97
N ASN A 125 12.73 -24.46 18.25
CA ASN A 125 12.80 -25.68 19.06
C ASN A 125 11.56 -25.76 19.99
N PRO A 126 10.63 -26.71 19.78
CA PRO A 126 9.43 -26.88 20.62
C PRO A 126 9.73 -27.27 22.08
N LEU A 127 10.97 -27.66 22.38
CA LEU A 127 11.39 -28.05 23.73
C LEU A 127 11.88 -26.86 24.56
N ASP A 128 12.38 -25.80 23.92
CA ASP A 128 12.94 -24.59 24.56
C ASP A 128 11.99 -23.40 24.45
N VAL A 129 10.73 -23.60 24.84
CA VAL A 129 9.70 -22.56 24.77
C VAL A 129 9.66 -21.79 26.09
N ASP A 130 10.25 -20.60 26.07
CA ASP A 130 10.08 -19.57 27.09
C ASP A 130 9.39 -18.33 26.47
N LEU A 131 9.02 -17.36 27.30
CA LEU A 131 8.32 -16.15 26.84
C LEU A 131 9.18 -15.28 25.91
N ASP A 132 10.50 -15.29 26.09
CA ASP A 132 11.40 -14.40 25.35
C ASP A 132 11.76 -14.99 23.98
N ASN A 133 12.00 -16.29 23.88
CA ASN A 133 12.15 -17.06 22.65
C ASN A 133 10.88 -16.98 21.80
N VAL A 134 9.69 -16.95 22.40
CA VAL A 134 8.45 -16.75 21.65
C VAL A 134 8.38 -15.35 21.05
N LYS A 135 8.78 -14.31 21.79
CA LYS A 135 8.84 -12.93 21.25
C LYS A 135 9.85 -12.83 20.11
N ILE A 136 11.06 -13.37 20.32
CA ILE A 136 12.11 -13.42 19.29
C ILE A 136 11.58 -14.14 18.04
N LEU A 137 10.92 -15.28 18.21
CA LEU A 137 10.33 -16.02 17.10
C LEU A 137 9.27 -15.21 16.35
N ILE A 138 8.39 -14.49 17.06
CA ILE A 138 7.39 -13.62 16.45
C ILE A 138 8.09 -12.54 15.62
N ASP A 139 9.10 -11.88 16.17
CA ASP A 139 9.84 -10.82 15.50
C ASP A 139 10.60 -11.36 14.26
N GLU A 140 11.22 -12.54 14.37
CA GLU A 140 11.88 -13.21 13.24
C GLU A 140 10.89 -13.57 12.13
N VAL A 141 9.70 -14.10 12.47
CA VAL A 141 8.65 -14.39 11.48
C VAL A 141 8.20 -13.11 10.78
N VAL A 142 7.97 -12.03 11.54
CA VAL A 142 7.52 -10.75 10.99
C VAL A 142 8.59 -10.15 10.07
N LEU A 143 9.86 -10.19 10.47
CA LEU A 143 10.99 -9.72 9.68
C LEU A 143 11.15 -10.54 8.39
N ALA A 144 11.15 -11.86 8.49
CA ALA A 144 11.28 -12.76 7.34
C ALA A 144 10.10 -12.59 6.36
N ALA A 145 8.88 -12.39 6.88
CA ALA A 145 7.71 -12.11 6.06
C ALA A 145 7.83 -10.76 5.34
N ALA A 146 8.29 -9.72 6.03
CA ALA A 146 8.48 -8.39 5.46
C ALA A 146 9.54 -8.41 4.36
N GLU A 147 10.68 -9.07 4.60
CA GLU A 147 11.76 -9.23 3.63
C GLU A 147 11.29 -10.03 2.41
N HIS A 148 10.55 -11.12 2.62
CA HIS A 148 10.00 -11.90 1.51
C HIS A 148 9.06 -11.08 0.62
N VAL A 149 8.14 -10.31 1.21
CA VAL A 149 7.23 -9.46 0.45
C VAL A 149 7.97 -8.33 -0.25
N ASP A 150 8.96 -7.70 0.39
CA ASP A 150 9.75 -6.67 -0.28
C ASP A 150 10.51 -7.24 -1.47
N ASN A 151 11.21 -8.36 -1.29
CA ASN A 151 11.89 -9.07 -2.37
C ASN A 151 10.94 -9.42 -3.52
N ALA A 152 9.72 -9.89 -3.22
CA ALA A 152 8.71 -10.15 -4.24
C ALA A 152 8.29 -8.87 -4.99
N LEU A 153 8.17 -7.72 -4.31
CA LEU A 153 7.85 -6.43 -4.93
C LEU A 153 9.01 -5.90 -5.81
N GLN A 154 10.25 -6.02 -5.34
CA GLN A 154 11.43 -5.55 -6.09
C GLN A 154 11.66 -6.40 -7.35
N ASN A 155 11.49 -7.72 -7.26
CA ASN A 155 11.74 -8.63 -8.37
C ASN A 155 10.55 -8.76 -9.34
N SER A 156 9.33 -8.45 -8.90
CA SER A 156 8.16 -8.53 -9.76
C SER A 156 8.11 -7.38 -10.76
N SER A 157 7.93 -7.73 -12.05
CA SER A 157 7.65 -6.74 -13.11
C SER A 157 6.26 -6.11 -12.97
N LYS A 158 5.32 -6.75 -12.26
CA LYS A 158 3.97 -6.21 -12.02
C LYS A 158 3.97 -5.11 -10.94
N ALA A 159 4.90 -5.18 -10.01
CA ALA A 159 4.97 -4.30 -8.86
C ALA A 159 5.79 -3.02 -9.10
N ARG A 160 6.07 -2.65 -10.36
CA ARG A 160 6.93 -1.50 -10.70
C ARG A 160 6.48 -0.20 -10.03
N LEU A 161 5.17 0.05 -9.94
CA LEU A 161 4.63 1.24 -9.28
C LEU A 161 4.75 1.20 -7.75
N LEU A 162 4.97 0.01 -7.17
CA LEU A 162 5.05 -0.20 -5.72
C LEU A 162 6.48 -0.14 -5.19
N ARG A 163 7.50 -0.25 -6.06
CA ARG A 163 8.91 -0.19 -5.67
C ARG A 163 9.25 1.17 -5.08
N GLY A 164 10.01 1.19 -3.99
CA GLY A 164 10.45 2.42 -3.32
C GLY A 164 9.32 3.24 -2.67
N ARG A 165 8.08 2.74 -2.69
CA ARG A 165 6.94 3.42 -2.08
C ARG A 165 7.14 3.56 -0.57
N LYS A 166 6.97 4.77 -0.06
CA LYS A 166 7.03 5.07 1.38
C LYS A 166 5.65 5.02 2.03
N HIS A 167 5.61 5.08 3.36
CA HIS A 167 4.42 5.19 4.19
C HIS A 167 4.74 6.10 5.39
N LYS A 168 3.76 6.86 5.86
CA LYS A 168 3.92 7.66 7.07
C LYS A 168 3.72 6.76 8.28
N ASN A 169 4.73 6.67 9.14
CA ASN A 169 4.58 6.02 10.44
C ASN A 169 3.72 6.86 11.39
N GLY A 170 3.47 6.34 12.60
CA GLY A 170 2.77 7.09 13.66
C GLY A 170 3.39 8.47 13.94
N ASP A 171 4.70 8.60 13.74
CA ASP A 171 5.44 9.86 13.92
C ASP A 171 5.38 10.80 12.70
N GLY A 172 4.67 10.41 11.63
CA GLY A 172 4.56 11.17 10.39
C GLY A 172 5.78 11.09 9.45
N VAL A 173 6.87 10.44 9.88
CA VAL A 173 8.08 10.26 9.06
C VAL A 173 7.82 9.26 7.92
N PRO A 174 8.15 9.61 6.66
CA PRO A 174 8.03 8.68 5.54
C PRO A 174 9.09 7.57 5.58
N GLU A 175 8.67 6.33 5.84
CA GLU A 175 9.51 5.14 5.85
C GLU A 175 9.09 4.14 4.77
N HIS A 176 10.04 3.40 4.20
CA HIS A 176 9.72 2.25 3.36
C HIS A 176 9.47 1.02 4.23
N ARG A 177 8.24 0.49 4.19
CA ARG A 177 7.86 -0.73 4.91
C ARG A 177 6.93 -1.56 4.06
N ALA A 178 7.34 -2.76 3.62
CA ALA A 178 6.54 -3.60 2.71
C ALA A 178 5.16 -3.97 3.29
N LEU A 179 5.15 -4.46 4.53
CA LEU A 179 3.95 -4.83 5.29
C LEU A 179 3.41 -3.64 6.11
N ALA A 180 2.58 -2.82 5.48
CA ALA A 180 1.81 -1.78 6.20
C ALA A 180 0.49 -1.48 5.50
N LEU A 181 -0.53 -1.12 6.28
CA LEU A 181 -1.82 -0.67 5.78
C LEU A 181 -1.64 0.69 5.08
N ARG A 182 -2.26 0.85 3.91
CA ARG A 182 -2.03 2.04 3.07
C ARG A 182 -3.23 2.98 3.06
N PRO A 183 -3.02 4.31 3.05
CA PRO A 183 -4.10 5.28 2.98
C PRO A 183 -5.03 5.08 1.79
N TYR A 184 -4.49 4.70 0.63
CA TYR A 184 -5.31 4.46 -0.57
C TYR A 184 -6.27 3.26 -0.43
N LEU A 185 -6.04 2.34 0.50
CA LEU A 185 -6.96 1.26 0.82
C LEU A 185 -8.11 1.74 1.73
N LEU A 186 -8.00 2.94 2.30
CA LEU A 186 -9.03 3.56 3.13
C LEU A 186 -9.91 4.55 2.36
N VAL A 187 -9.72 4.69 1.05
CA VAL A 187 -10.56 5.53 0.19
C VAL A 187 -12.03 5.11 0.36
N PRO A 188 -12.95 6.03 0.74
CA PRO A 188 -14.32 5.69 1.10
C PRO A 188 -15.13 5.12 -0.07
N ALA A 189 -14.91 5.63 -1.28
CA ALA A 189 -15.62 5.22 -2.48
C ALA A 189 -15.06 3.88 -3.01
N PRO A 190 -15.84 2.77 -2.97
CA PRO A 190 -15.31 1.44 -3.32
C PRO A 190 -14.81 1.34 -4.77
N LYS A 191 -15.49 2.00 -5.72
CA LYS A 191 -15.08 2.02 -7.14
C LYS A 191 -13.72 2.70 -7.34
N HIS A 192 -13.50 3.84 -6.69
CA HIS A 192 -12.24 4.56 -6.78
C HIS A 192 -11.11 3.78 -6.10
N ARG A 193 -11.38 3.21 -4.92
CA ARG A 193 -10.42 2.34 -4.21
C ARG A 193 -10.02 1.14 -5.07
N LYS A 194 -11.00 0.45 -5.68
CA LYS A 194 -10.75 -0.69 -6.55
C LYS A 194 -9.91 -0.28 -7.77
N ALA A 195 -10.25 0.82 -8.44
CA ALA A 195 -9.50 1.32 -9.59
C ALA A 195 -8.05 1.67 -9.23
N LEU A 196 -7.82 2.36 -8.11
CA LEU A 196 -6.47 2.69 -7.66
C LEU A 196 -5.67 1.45 -7.26
N ALA A 197 -6.28 0.51 -6.52
CA ALA A 197 -5.61 -0.75 -6.16
C ALA A 197 -5.29 -1.60 -7.42
N ALA A 198 -6.23 -1.70 -8.36
CA ALA A 198 -6.04 -2.36 -9.64
C ALA A 198 -4.90 -1.74 -10.45
N LEU A 199 -4.83 -0.41 -10.49
CA LEU A 199 -3.75 0.33 -11.15
C LEU A 199 -2.38 -0.02 -10.54
N LEU A 200 -2.27 -0.04 -9.21
CA LEU A 200 -1.03 -0.31 -8.49
C LEU A 200 -0.58 -1.78 -8.55
N LEU A 201 -1.53 -2.71 -8.66
CA LEU A 201 -1.27 -4.15 -8.68
C LEU A 201 -1.19 -4.74 -10.10
N ALA A 202 -1.15 -3.88 -11.13
CA ALA A 202 -1.14 -4.28 -12.53
C ALA A 202 -2.34 -5.20 -12.89
N ASP A 203 -3.53 -4.87 -12.37
CA ASP A 203 -4.82 -5.52 -12.64
C ASP A 203 -5.79 -4.53 -13.32
N HIS A 204 -5.31 -3.86 -14.36
CA HIS A 204 -6.03 -2.80 -15.06
C HIS A 204 -6.15 -3.06 -16.57
N ALA A 205 -7.02 -2.31 -17.24
CA ALA A 205 -7.36 -2.49 -18.64
C ALA A 205 -6.37 -1.85 -19.64
N LEU A 206 -5.30 -1.20 -19.16
CA LEU A 206 -4.27 -0.63 -20.02
C LEU A 206 -3.47 -1.71 -20.77
N ALA A 207 -2.94 -1.37 -21.95
CA ALA A 207 -2.27 -2.31 -22.84
C ALA A 207 -1.03 -2.96 -22.21
N GLU A 208 -0.29 -2.26 -21.32
CA GLU A 208 0.85 -2.83 -20.59
C GLU A 208 0.51 -4.17 -19.91
N VAL A 209 -0.68 -4.27 -19.33
CA VAL A 209 -1.16 -5.46 -18.61
C VAL A 209 -1.92 -6.39 -19.53
N ARG A 210 -2.86 -5.85 -20.32
CA ARG A 210 -3.76 -6.67 -21.14
C ARG A 210 -3.02 -7.45 -22.21
N LEU A 211 -2.07 -6.83 -22.90
CA LEU A 211 -1.30 -7.45 -23.98
C LEU A 211 -0.10 -8.27 -23.47
N ARG A 212 0.13 -8.31 -22.15
CA ARG A 212 1.18 -9.13 -21.54
C ARG A 212 0.85 -10.61 -21.58
N TYR A 213 -0.43 -10.96 -21.43
CA TYR A 213 -0.85 -12.34 -21.32
C TYR A 213 -1.17 -12.91 -22.70
N GLN A 214 -0.91 -14.21 -22.86
CA GLN A 214 -1.36 -14.93 -24.03
C GLN A 214 -2.88 -15.11 -23.96
N GLU A 215 -3.60 -14.58 -24.95
CA GLU A 215 -5.01 -14.87 -25.15
C GLU A 215 -5.15 -15.94 -26.24
N ARG A 216 -6.30 -16.64 -26.31
CA ARG A 216 -6.48 -17.87 -27.13
C ARG A 216 -6.02 -17.76 -28.60
N ARG A 217 -5.99 -16.56 -29.17
CA ARG A 217 -5.60 -16.30 -30.57
C ARG A 217 -4.54 -15.22 -30.71
N GLN A 218 -3.94 -14.77 -29.61
CA GLN A 218 -3.02 -13.65 -29.60
C GLN A 218 -1.79 -14.01 -28.76
N PRO A 219 -0.59 -14.08 -29.37
CA PRO A 219 0.64 -14.25 -28.61
C PRO A 219 0.88 -13.02 -27.72
N PRO A 220 1.63 -13.17 -26.61
CA PRO A 220 1.98 -12.04 -25.76
C PRO A 220 2.75 -11.00 -26.58
N VAL A 221 2.37 -9.73 -26.43
CA VAL A 221 2.98 -8.62 -27.15
C VAL A 221 4.19 -8.10 -26.36
N PRO A 222 5.37 -7.92 -26.99
CA PRO A 222 6.54 -7.28 -26.36
C PRO A 222 6.18 -5.91 -25.79
N ARG A 223 6.83 -5.50 -24.70
CA ARG A 223 6.42 -4.30 -23.92
C ARG A 223 6.50 -3.03 -24.76
N GLU A 224 7.55 -2.90 -25.55
CA GLU A 224 7.84 -1.82 -26.47
C GLU A 224 6.75 -1.60 -27.54
N TRP A 225 5.90 -2.59 -27.79
CA TRP A 225 4.83 -2.51 -28.80
C TRP A 225 3.43 -2.36 -28.20
N ARG A 226 3.33 -2.24 -26.87
CA ARG A 226 2.06 -2.02 -26.18
C ARG A 226 1.72 -0.54 -26.20
N LEU A 227 1.59 0.01 -27.40
CA LEU A 227 1.44 1.44 -27.62
C LEU A 227 0.11 1.96 -27.06
N CYS A 228 0.12 3.22 -26.61
CA CYS A 228 -1.00 3.93 -26.07
C CYS A 228 -2.09 4.06 -27.13
N ARG A 229 -3.29 3.55 -26.84
CA ARG A 229 -4.44 3.64 -27.75
C ARG A 229 -4.89 5.07 -28.05
N LEU A 230 -4.47 6.04 -27.22
CA LEU A 230 -4.80 7.44 -27.45
C LEU A 230 -3.77 8.12 -28.36
N CYS A 231 -2.47 8.08 -28.05
CA CYS A 231 -1.45 8.78 -28.86
C CYS A 231 -0.81 7.90 -29.94
N GLY A 232 -0.73 6.59 -29.76
CA GLY A 232 -0.08 5.67 -30.70
C GLY A 232 1.45 5.64 -30.64
N ASP A 233 2.09 6.51 -29.85
CA ASP A 233 3.55 6.72 -29.91
C ASP A 233 4.31 6.12 -28.71
N GLU A 234 3.72 6.17 -27.52
CA GLU A 234 4.35 5.77 -26.26
C GLU A 234 3.72 4.51 -25.69
N ILE A 235 4.40 3.82 -24.78
CA ILE A 235 3.85 2.61 -24.12
C ILE A 235 2.62 2.98 -23.27
N GLU A 236 1.53 2.23 -23.41
CA GLU A 236 0.30 2.37 -22.62
C GLU A 236 0.47 1.85 -21.19
N GLU A 237 1.21 2.60 -20.39
CA GLU A 237 1.44 2.33 -18.97
C GLU A 237 0.76 3.36 -18.07
N PRO A 238 0.52 3.04 -16.78
CA PRO A 238 -0.18 3.94 -15.86
C PRO A 238 0.41 5.35 -15.76
N LEU A 239 1.74 5.48 -15.74
CA LEU A 239 2.39 6.79 -15.63
C LEU A 239 2.15 7.65 -16.88
N HIS A 240 2.24 7.05 -18.06
CA HIS A 240 1.91 7.72 -19.32
C HIS A 240 0.43 8.14 -19.34
N ALA A 241 -0.49 7.22 -19.01
CA ALA A 241 -1.92 7.49 -19.02
C ALA A 241 -2.33 8.59 -18.04
N LEU A 242 -1.79 8.58 -16.81
CA LEU A 242 -2.12 9.55 -15.78
C LEU A 242 -1.47 10.92 -16.04
N PHE A 243 -0.18 10.95 -16.36
CA PHE A 243 0.61 12.18 -16.27
C PHE A 243 1.12 12.73 -17.61
N ALA A 244 1.33 11.88 -18.63
CA ALA A 244 2.03 12.30 -19.85
C ALA A 244 1.12 12.47 -21.08
N CYS A 245 0.17 11.57 -21.30
CA CYS A 245 -0.63 11.56 -22.53
C CYS A 245 -1.44 12.86 -22.72
N THR A 246 -1.29 13.51 -23.86
CA THR A 246 -1.99 14.76 -24.23
C THR A 246 -2.92 14.61 -25.44
N ASN A 247 -2.92 13.45 -26.11
CA ASN A 247 -3.68 13.24 -27.35
C ASN A 247 -5.21 13.10 -27.17
N SER A 248 -5.73 13.35 -25.97
CA SER A 248 -7.16 13.39 -25.70
C SER A 248 -7.50 14.66 -24.93
N PRO A 249 -8.35 15.55 -25.48
CA PRO A 249 -8.74 16.78 -24.78
C PRO A 249 -9.50 16.48 -23.48
N THR A 250 -10.27 15.39 -23.45
CA THR A 250 -10.95 14.91 -22.24
C THR A 250 -9.96 14.50 -21.16
N LEU A 251 -8.88 13.79 -21.52
CA LEU A 251 -7.84 13.40 -20.57
C LEU A 251 -7.10 14.62 -20.00
N VAL A 252 -6.76 15.58 -20.87
CA VAL A 252 -6.13 16.84 -20.45
C VAL A 252 -7.04 17.62 -19.49
N ALA A 253 -8.34 17.71 -19.78
CA ALA A 253 -9.32 18.35 -18.90
C ALA A 253 -9.47 17.62 -17.56
N LEU A 254 -9.46 16.28 -17.54
CA LEU A 254 -9.46 15.49 -16.30
C LEU A 254 -8.23 15.77 -15.44
N ARG A 255 -7.05 15.86 -16.08
CA ARG A 255 -5.79 16.16 -15.39
C ARG A 255 -5.79 17.59 -14.84
N ALA A 256 -6.23 18.58 -15.62
CA ALA A 256 -6.40 19.96 -15.16
C ALA A 256 -7.35 20.03 -13.95
N SER A 257 -8.55 19.43 -14.06
CA SER A 257 -9.52 19.41 -12.96
C SER A 257 -9.01 18.68 -11.71
N PHE A 258 -8.14 17.69 -11.86
CA PHE A 258 -7.48 17.04 -10.74
C PHE A 258 -6.50 18.00 -10.06
N TRP A 259 -5.61 18.65 -10.82
CA TRP A 259 -4.64 19.60 -10.26
C TRP A 259 -5.29 20.85 -9.66
N ASP A 260 -6.38 21.35 -10.26
CA ASP A 260 -7.15 22.46 -9.70
C ASP A 260 -7.70 22.13 -8.31
N LYS A 261 -8.13 20.87 -8.10
CA LYS A 261 -8.58 20.38 -6.78
C LYS A 261 -7.46 20.22 -5.77
N CYS A 262 -6.22 20.05 -6.24
CA CYS A 262 -5.04 20.05 -5.37
C CYS A 262 -4.75 21.47 -4.83
N GLY A 263 -5.24 22.51 -5.50
CA GLY A 263 -5.01 23.90 -5.14
C GLY A 263 -3.50 24.23 -5.10
N THR A 264 -3.10 25.00 -4.09
CA THR A 264 -1.68 25.35 -3.88
C THR A 264 -0.78 24.15 -3.60
N GLY A 265 -1.34 23.01 -3.19
CA GLY A 265 -0.62 21.76 -3.02
C GLY A 265 -0.03 21.20 -4.32
N ALA A 266 -0.60 21.56 -5.48
CA ALA A 266 -0.10 21.13 -6.80
C ALA A 266 1.37 21.51 -7.02
N ALA A 267 1.79 22.65 -6.48
CA ALA A 267 3.14 23.18 -6.64
C ALA A 267 4.23 22.24 -6.11
N ALA A 268 3.93 21.48 -5.05
CA ALA A 268 4.87 20.52 -4.46
C ALA A 268 5.16 19.32 -5.38
N TYR A 269 4.34 19.10 -6.40
CA TYR A 269 4.47 17.98 -7.33
C TYR A 269 5.06 18.42 -8.68
N HIS A 270 5.17 19.73 -8.94
CA HIS A 270 5.76 20.23 -10.18
C HIS A 270 7.27 19.94 -10.20
N GLY A 271 7.74 19.38 -11.31
CA GLY A 271 9.14 19.03 -11.52
C GLY A 271 9.55 17.64 -11.00
N LEU A 272 8.69 16.96 -10.24
CA LEU A 272 8.94 15.58 -9.84
C LEU A 272 8.77 14.61 -11.03
N ALA A 273 9.54 13.53 -11.02
CA ALA A 273 9.34 12.45 -11.99
C ALA A 273 7.94 11.82 -11.81
N PRO A 274 7.29 11.31 -12.88
CA PRO A 274 5.93 10.76 -12.76
C PRO A 274 5.73 9.69 -11.69
N LEU A 275 6.74 8.83 -11.48
CA LEU A 275 6.71 7.80 -10.44
C LEU A 275 6.80 8.41 -9.03
N GLU A 276 7.63 9.43 -8.84
CA GLU A 276 7.76 10.14 -7.57
C GLU A 276 6.48 10.91 -7.26
N THR A 277 5.91 11.59 -8.25
CA THR A 277 4.60 12.24 -8.16
C THR A 277 3.52 11.24 -7.72
N LEU A 278 3.48 10.05 -8.33
CA LEU A 278 2.57 8.98 -7.92
C LEU A 278 2.77 8.62 -6.44
N HIS A 279 4.02 8.40 -6.00
CA HIS A 279 4.29 8.02 -4.61
C HIS A 279 3.90 9.11 -3.62
N GLN A 280 4.17 10.38 -3.93
CA GLN A 280 3.78 11.50 -3.06
C GLN A 280 2.26 11.64 -2.97
N LEU A 281 1.54 11.48 -4.08
CA LEU A 281 0.06 11.50 -4.08
C LEU A 281 -0.55 10.34 -3.28
N LEU A 282 0.11 9.18 -3.21
CA LEU A 282 -0.31 8.04 -2.39
C LEU A 282 -0.04 8.24 -0.89
N LEU A 283 0.92 9.10 -0.54
CA LEU A 283 1.29 9.45 0.83
C LEU A 283 0.45 10.59 1.42
N ASP A 284 -0.10 11.45 0.57
CA ASP A 284 -0.92 12.57 0.98
C ASP A 284 -2.37 12.14 1.21
N GLU A 285 -2.76 12.06 2.48
CA GLU A 285 -4.10 11.64 2.92
C GLU A 285 -5.20 12.60 2.46
N ASN A 286 -4.89 13.87 2.26
CA ASN A 286 -5.85 14.84 1.77
C ASN A 286 -6.13 14.63 0.28
N MET A 287 -5.10 14.19 -0.45
CA MET A 287 -5.14 14.08 -1.90
C MET A 287 -5.49 12.69 -2.40
N VAL A 288 -5.24 11.63 -1.62
CA VAL A 288 -5.44 10.24 -2.05
C VAL A 288 -6.86 9.95 -2.54
N ASN A 289 -7.87 10.59 -1.94
CA ASN A 289 -9.27 10.44 -2.35
C ASN A 289 -9.55 11.08 -3.71
N ALA A 290 -9.03 12.29 -3.94
CA ALA A 290 -9.15 12.97 -5.22
C ALA A 290 -8.35 12.24 -6.30
N PHE A 291 -7.17 11.74 -5.96
CA PHE A 291 -6.30 10.98 -6.84
C PHE A 291 -6.92 9.63 -7.23
N ALA A 292 -7.53 8.92 -6.29
CA ALA A 292 -8.26 7.67 -6.58
C ALA A 292 -9.44 7.90 -7.54
N LYS A 293 -10.17 9.01 -7.36
CA LYS A 293 -11.23 9.42 -8.30
C LYS A 293 -10.66 9.72 -9.69
N PHE A 294 -9.54 10.45 -9.76
CA PHE A 294 -8.86 10.74 -11.02
C PHE A 294 -8.43 9.47 -11.75
N CYS A 295 -7.78 8.52 -11.04
CA CYS A 295 -7.40 7.22 -11.61
C CYS A 295 -8.61 6.46 -12.16
N TYR A 296 -9.72 6.42 -11.41
CA TYR A 296 -10.96 5.79 -11.88
C TYR A 296 -11.47 6.40 -13.19
N LEU A 297 -11.55 7.74 -13.27
CA LEU A 297 -12.03 8.44 -14.47
C LEU A 297 -11.10 8.28 -15.67
N VAL A 298 -9.79 8.23 -15.45
CA VAL A 298 -8.81 7.97 -16.51
C VAL A 298 -8.98 6.54 -17.05
N LEU A 299 -9.08 5.54 -16.19
CA LEU A 299 -9.28 4.15 -16.63
C LEU A 299 -10.62 4.00 -17.39
N GLU A 300 -11.70 4.61 -16.89
CA GLU A 300 -13.00 4.63 -17.56
C GLU A 300 -12.94 5.31 -18.94
N LEU A 301 -12.09 6.33 -19.10
CA LEU A 301 -11.87 6.96 -20.40
C LEU A 301 -11.15 6.00 -21.35
N TYR A 302 -10.07 5.34 -20.91
CA TYR A 302 -9.32 4.40 -21.75
C TYR A 302 -10.18 3.20 -22.19
N ASP A 303 -11.08 2.72 -21.33
CA ASP A 303 -11.99 1.61 -21.65
C ASP A 303 -12.95 1.94 -22.81
N LYS A 304 -13.17 3.22 -23.13
CA LYS A 304 -14.01 3.65 -24.27
C LYS A 304 -13.32 3.55 -25.62
N PHE A 305 -11.99 3.45 -25.63
CA PHE A 305 -11.21 3.37 -26.86
C PHE A 305 -10.75 1.92 -27.09
N PRO A 306 -10.83 1.42 -28.33
CA PRO A 306 -10.31 0.11 -28.66
C PRO A 306 -8.81 0.06 -28.39
N MET A 307 -8.34 -1.05 -27.83
CA MET A 307 -6.92 -1.25 -27.56
C MET A 307 -6.16 -1.34 -28.89
N PHE A 308 -5.01 -0.66 -28.97
CA PHE A 308 -4.11 -0.83 -30.09
C PHE A 308 -3.42 -2.20 -30.01
N VAL A 309 -3.69 -3.06 -30.99
CA VAL A 309 -3.09 -4.39 -31.09
C VAL A 309 -2.26 -4.45 -32.38
N PRO A 310 -0.93 -4.61 -32.30
CA PRO A 310 -0.11 -4.75 -33.49
C PRO A 310 -0.51 -6.01 -34.29
N ALA A 311 -0.53 -5.89 -35.61
CA ALA A 311 -0.96 -7.00 -36.47
C ALA A 311 -0.05 -8.23 -36.31
N ALA A 312 -0.63 -9.43 -36.34
CA ALA A 312 0.09 -10.69 -36.11
C ALA A 312 1.27 -10.95 -37.08
N GLY A 313 1.28 -10.31 -38.26
CA GLY A 313 2.40 -10.35 -39.19
C GLY A 313 3.68 -9.71 -38.63
N TRP A 314 3.54 -8.62 -37.85
CA TRP A 314 4.66 -7.91 -37.24
C TRP A 314 5.32 -8.74 -36.13
N LEU A 315 4.50 -9.44 -35.33
CA LEU A 315 4.97 -10.33 -34.27
C LEU A 315 5.71 -11.55 -34.83
N ARG A 316 5.28 -12.08 -35.98
CA ARG A 316 5.96 -13.23 -36.61
C ARG A 316 7.33 -12.89 -37.16
N GLY A 317 7.53 -11.70 -37.71
CA GLY A 317 8.85 -11.29 -38.23
C GLY A 317 9.92 -11.15 -37.14
N VAL A 318 9.53 -10.79 -35.91
CA VAL A 318 10.45 -10.60 -34.77
C VAL A 318 10.62 -11.87 -33.93
N LEU A 319 9.61 -12.74 -33.88
CA LEU A 319 9.73 -14.06 -33.23
C LEU A 319 10.31 -15.14 -34.14
N ALA A 320 10.44 -14.88 -35.46
CA ALA A 320 11.13 -15.76 -36.41
C ALA A 320 12.65 -15.53 -36.44
N GLU A 321 13.26 -15.26 -35.28
CA GLU A 321 14.68 -15.49 -35.05
C GLU A 321 14.93 -17.00 -34.86
N PRO A 322 16.08 -17.54 -35.30
CA PRO A 322 16.22 -18.92 -35.73
C PRO A 322 16.04 -19.92 -34.58
N ALA A 323 15.46 -21.07 -34.89
CA ALA A 323 15.09 -22.17 -34.01
C ALA A 323 16.24 -22.88 -33.26
N ASP A 324 17.36 -22.20 -33.00
CA ASP A 324 18.60 -22.79 -32.46
C ASP A 324 18.96 -22.33 -31.03
N ARG A 325 18.05 -21.64 -30.32
CA ARG A 325 18.17 -21.48 -28.85
C ARG A 325 17.24 -22.44 -28.12
N ARG A 326 17.68 -23.69 -28.06
CA ARG A 326 17.12 -24.73 -27.20
C ARG A 326 17.09 -24.24 -25.73
N LEU A 327 15.88 -24.23 -25.18
CA LEU A 327 15.52 -24.83 -23.88
C LEU A 327 16.58 -24.74 -22.77
N HIS A 328 16.63 -23.63 -22.03
CA HIS A 328 16.96 -23.64 -20.60
C HIS A 328 16.40 -22.39 -19.93
N SER A 329 15.14 -22.47 -19.48
CA SER A 329 14.57 -21.67 -18.37
C SER A 329 13.05 -21.85 -18.37
N LEU A 330 12.61 -23.09 -18.11
CA LEU A 330 11.35 -23.29 -17.40
C LEU A 330 11.75 -23.37 -15.93
N ASP A 331 11.72 -22.25 -15.24
CA ASP A 331 11.35 -22.19 -13.83
C ASP A 331 11.11 -20.73 -13.42
N ILE A 332 10.23 -20.57 -12.43
CA ILE A 332 9.68 -19.32 -11.86
C ILE A 332 8.27 -18.97 -12.39
N MET A 333 7.35 -19.90 -12.15
CA MET A 333 6.05 -19.56 -11.56
C MET A 333 6.00 -20.17 -10.15
N LEU A 334 6.49 -19.43 -9.15
CA LEU A 334 6.01 -19.46 -7.76
C LEU A 334 6.15 -18.05 -7.19
#